data_AF-X0U4I6-F1
#
_entry.id   AF-X0U4I6-F1
#
_cell.length_a   1.000
_cell.length_b   1.000
_cell.length_c   1.000
_cell.angle_alpha   90.00
_cell.angle_beta   90.00
_cell.angle_gamma   90.00
#
_symmetry.space_group_name_H-M   'P 1'
#
loop_
_entity.id
_entity.type
_entity.pdbx_description
1 polymer ?
#
loop_
_entity_poly.entity_id
_entity_poly.type
_entity_poly.pdbx_seq_one_letter_code
_entity_poly.pdbx_strand_id
1 'polypeptide(L)'
;PTGNSQRHRKIFEFGRELKAIPALAEAPLSELKPIVQRWHKRALAHIRTKPFEESWFDFCEGWEKVKFAKGEEPMAKIVARAKKAEIPEIAEQYDQPLLQLLVAVCREQQRESGDEPFFLSSRTVEEYLGVNHVTAWRWLRGLQHDGILKLVQTGTQAGHKASRYRYLAEL
;
A
#
# COMPACT_ATOMS: atom_id res chain seq x y z
N PRO A 1 -15.64 -6.06 -0.24
CA PRO A 1 -15.07 -6.60 -1.50
C PRO A 1 -15.95 -6.16 -2.66
N THR A 2 -15.39 -5.88 -3.84
CA THR A 2 -16.18 -5.45 -5.03
C THR A 2 -15.98 -6.35 -6.24
N GLY A 3 -15.13 -7.38 -6.14
CA GLY A 3 -14.91 -8.37 -7.20
C GLY A 3 -14.27 -9.67 -6.70
N ASN A 4 -14.12 -10.63 -7.63
CA ASN A 4 -13.58 -11.96 -7.35
C ASN A 4 -12.14 -11.91 -6.82
N SER A 5 -11.76 -12.90 -6.02
CA SER A 5 -10.41 -13.06 -5.43
C SER A 5 -9.93 -11.94 -4.50
N GLN A 6 -10.82 -11.06 -4.05
CA GLN A 6 -10.49 -9.97 -3.13
C GLN A 6 -10.73 -10.30 -1.65
N ARG A 7 -11.41 -11.41 -1.32
CA ARG A 7 -11.83 -11.75 0.06
C ARG A 7 -10.66 -11.67 1.03
N HIS A 8 -9.62 -12.47 0.79
CA HIS A 8 -8.46 -12.59 1.69
C HIS A 8 -7.75 -11.22 1.88
N ARG A 9 -7.48 -10.50 0.78
CA ARG A 9 -6.91 -9.14 0.89
C ARG A 9 -7.81 -8.20 1.70
N LYS A 10 -9.11 -8.21 1.45
CA LYS A 10 -10.06 -7.29 2.07
C LYS A 10 -10.35 -7.62 3.54
N ILE A 11 -10.30 -8.89 3.93
CA ILE A 11 -10.41 -9.27 5.34
C ILE A 11 -9.15 -8.89 6.11
N PHE A 12 -7.97 -9.01 5.47
CA PHE A 12 -6.73 -8.52 6.05
C PHE A 12 -6.75 -6.99 6.21
N GLU A 13 -7.11 -6.24 5.17
CA GLU A 13 -7.31 -4.78 5.25
C GLU A 13 -8.30 -4.42 6.37
N PHE A 14 -9.41 -5.15 6.48
CA PHE A 14 -10.39 -4.95 7.56
C PHE A 14 -9.78 -5.15 8.95
N GLY A 15 -8.95 -6.18 9.16
CA GLY A 15 -8.21 -6.35 10.42
C GLY A 15 -7.31 -5.16 10.74
N ARG A 16 -6.66 -4.56 9.73
CA ARG A 16 -5.81 -3.38 9.92
C ARG A 16 -6.61 -2.13 10.31
N GLU A 17 -7.81 -1.97 9.76
CA GLU A 17 -8.76 -0.91 10.14
C GLU A 17 -9.24 -1.09 11.58
N LEU A 18 -9.57 -2.33 11.98
CA LEU A 18 -9.97 -2.60 13.37
C LEU A 18 -8.84 -2.31 14.37
N LYS A 19 -7.59 -2.63 14.02
CA LYS A 19 -6.43 -2.26 14.85
C LYS A 19 -6.20 -0.75 14.98
N ALA A 20 -6.68 0.04 14.03
CA ALA A 20 -6.59 1.51 14.11
C ALA A 20 -7.60 2.11 15.11
N ILE A 21 -8.56 1.32 15.62
CA ILE A 21 -9.55 1.74 16.61
C ILE A 21 -9.01 1.36 18.00
N PRO A 22 -8.67 2.31 18.88
CA PRO A 22 -8.02 2.01 20.17
C PRO A 22 -8.79 1.01 21.04
N ALA A 23 -10.12 1.08 21.04
CA ALA A 23 -10.98 0.18 21.80
C ALA A 23 -10.99 -1.27 21.27
N LEU A 24 -10.55 -1.51 20.04
CA LEU A 24 -10.57 -2.82 19.38
C LEU A 24 -9.18 -3.40 19.13
N ALA A 25 -8.12 -2.60 19.23
CA ALA A 25 -6.75 -2.98 18.89
C ALA A 25 -6.25 -4.21 19.65
N GLU A 26 -6.63 -4.31 20.94
CA GLU A 26 -6.26 -5.40 21.84
C GLU A 26 -7.48 -6.25 22.26
N ALA A 27 -8.62 -6.09 21.57
CA ALA A 27 -9.82 -6.84 21.91
C ALA A 27 -9.63 -8.34 21.60
N PRO A 28 -10.16 -9.23 22.45
CA PRO A 28 -10.07 -10.67 22.22
C PRO A 28 -10.84 -11.07 20.96
N LEU A 29 -10.37 -12.12 20.27
CA LEU A 29 -11.00 -12.61 19.04
C LEU A 29 -12.50 -12.92 19.22
N SER A 30 -12.94 -13.33 20.41
CA SER A 30 -14.35 -13.55 20.75
C SER A 30 -15.21 -12.29 20.56
N GLU A 31 -14.68 -11.11 20.89
CA GLU A 31 -15.35 -9.82 20.72
C GLU A 31 -15.29 -9.31 19.28
N LEU A 32 -14.26 -9.69 18.53
CA LEU A 32 -14.11 -9.34 17.11
C LEU A 32 -14.99 -10.20 16.21
N LYS A 33 -15.29 -11.45 16.60
CA LYS A 33 -16.06 -12.41 15.78
C LYS A 33 -17.42 -11.87 15.31
N PRO A 34 -18.27 -11.25 16.15
CA PRO A 34 -19.52 -10.64 15.70
C PRO A 34 -19.30 -9.49 14.69
N ILE A 35 -18.21 -8.73 14.82
CA ILE A 35 -17.87 -7.65 13.89
C ILE A 35 -17.49 -8.24 12.53
N VAL A 36 -16.65 -9.28 12.51
CA VAL A 36 -16.25 -9.98 11.29
C VAL A 36 -17.44 -10.69 10.63
N GLN A 37 -18.38 -11.23 11.40
CA GLN A 37 -19.65 -11.75 10.87
C GLN A 37 -20.45 -10.68 10.13
N ARG A 38 -20.56 -9.47 10.69
CA ARG A 38 -21.24 -8.35 10.01
C ARG A 38 -20.52 -7.96 8.72
N TRP A 39 -19.19 -7.90 8.74
CA TRP A 39 -18.39 -7.65 7.55
C TRP A 39 -18.64 -8.72 6.47
N HIS A 40 -18.61 -10.00 6.86
CA HIS A 40 -18.81 -11.13 5.95
C HIS A 40 -20.21 -11.10 5.31
N LYS A 41 -21.26 -10.85 6.11
CA LYS A 41 -22.63 -10.71 5.61
C LYS A 41 -22.75 -9.61 4.54
N ARG A 42 -22.07 -8.48 4.72
CA ARG A 42 -22.01 -7.40 3.72
C ARG A 42 -21.17 -7.79 2.49
N ALA A 43 -20.17 -8.64 2.67
CA ALA A 43 -19.31 -9.11 1.59
C ALA A 43 -19.93 -10.23 0.74
N LEU A 44 -20.97 -10.94 1.23
CA LEU A 44 -21.59 -12.10 0.58
C LEU A 44 -22.01 -11.85 -0.88
N ALA A 45 -22.45 -10.64 -1.20
CA ALA A 45 -22.85 -10.26 -2.57
C ALA A 45 -21.67 -10.25 -3.55
N HIS A 46 -20.43 -10.20 -3.05
CA HIS A 46 -19.22 -9.98 -3.85
C HIS A 46 -18.15 -11.07 -3.68
N ILE A 47 -18.37 -12.07 -2.83
CA ILE A 47 -17.42 -13.16 -2.58
C ILE A 47 -17.96 -14.49 -3.10
N ARG A 48 -17.08 -15.28 -3.73
CA ARG A 48 -17.41 -16.63 -4.21
C ARG A 48 -17.44 -17.64 -3.08
N THR A 49 -16.48 -17.58 -2.16
CA THR A 49 -16.41 -18.46 -1.00
C THR A 49 -17.32 -17.92 0.10
N LYS A 50 -18.47 -18.58 0.28
CA LYS A 50 -19.56 -18.15 1.16
C LYS A 50 -19.52 -18.65 2.60
N PRO A 51 -18.87 -19.77 2.96
CA PRO A 51 -18.76 -20.16 4.36
C PRO A 51 -18.13 -19.03 5.19
N PHE A 52 -18.68 -18.79 6.38
CA PHE A 52 -18.19 -17.73 7.26
C PHE A 52 -16.82 -18.10 7.86
N GLU A 53 -16.66 -19.38 8.19
CA GLU A 53 -15.48 -20.00 8.79
C GLU A 53 -14.22 -19.66 8.00
N GLU A 54 -14.32 -19.67 6.68
CA GLU A 54 -13.27 -19.28 5.75
C GLU A 54 -12.80 -17.84 5.93
N SER A 55 -13.74 -16.90 6.10
CA SER A 55 -13.38 -15.50 6.37
C SER A 55 -12.89 -15.31 7.81
N TRP A 56 -13.41 -16.11 8.73
CA TRP A 56 -13.04 -16.07 10.14
C TRP A 56 -11.61 -16.57 10.37
N PHE A 57 -11.21 -17.69 9.76
CA PHE A 57 -9.86 -18.22 9.87
C PHE A 57 -8.83 -17.31 9.19
N ASP A 58 -9.12 -16.81 7.99
CA ASP A 58 -8.29 -15.77 7.33
C ASP A 58 -8.11 -14.54 8.25
N PHE A 59 -9.18 -14.11 8.94
CA PHE A 59 -9.12 -12.99 9.87
C PHE A 59 -8.23 -13.29 11.06
N CYS A 60 -8.41 -14.43 11.74
CA CYS A 60 -7.61 -14.81 12.91
C CYS A 60 -6.12 -14.87 12.56
N GLU A 61 -5.77 -15.56 11.47
CA GLU A 61 -4.38 -15.62 11.01
C GLU A 61 -3.82 -14.24 10.67
N GLY A 62 -4.62 -13.41 10.02
CA GLY A 62 -4.24 -12.05 9.67
C GLY A 62 -4.02 -11.18 10.91
N TRP A 63 -4.93 -11.23 11.88
CA TRP A 63 -4.97 -10.39 13.07
C TRP A 63 -3.68 -10.46 13.89
N GLU A 64 -3.15 -11.66 14.11
CA GLU A 64 -1.88 -11.89 14.80
C GLU A 64 -0.68 -11.36 13.99
N LYS A 65 -0.75 -11.46 12.66
CA LYS A 65 0.31 -11.03 11.74
C LYS A 65 0.29 -9.52 11.46
N VAL A 66 -0.80 -8.79 11.74
CA VAL A 66 -0.86 -7.34 11.54
C VAL A 66 0.06 -6.64 12.53
N LYS A 67 1.18 -6.13 12.02
CA LYS A 67 2.17 -5.31 12.76
C LYS A 67 1.84 -3.82 12.80
N PHE A 68 1.14 -3.32 11.78
CA PHE A 68 0.82 -1.89 11.64
C PHE A 68 -0.67 -1.73 11.36
N ALA A 69 -1.34 -0.95 12.23
CA ALA A 69 -2.68 -0.47 11.97
C ALA A 69 -2.75 0.33 10.66
N LYS A 70 -3.94 0.51 10.09
CA LYS A 70 -4.11 1.35 8.90
C LYS A 70 -3.68 2.78 9.21
N GLY A 71 -2.85 3.37 8.34
CA GLY A 71 -2.31 4.73 8.50
C GLY A 71 -0.99 4.79 9.25
N GLU A 72 -0.58 3.72 9.94
CA GLU A 72 0.68 3.67 10.70
C GLU A 72 1.80 2.94 9.95
N GLU A 73 1.56 2.53 8.70
CA GLU A 73 2.55 1.85 7.88
C GLU A 73 3.79 2.75 7.67
N PRO A 74 4.99 2.16 7.55
CA PRO A 74 6.18 2.92 7.15
C PRO A 74 5.96 3.76 5.89
N MET A 75 5.27 3.21 4.89
CA MET A 75 4.94 3.93 3.67
C MET A 75 3.97 5.11 3.90
N ALA A 76 3.01 4.97 4.82
CA ALA A 76 2.10 6.07 5.16
C ALA A 76 2.86 7.26 5.75
N LYS A 77 3.87 7.00 6.60
CA LYS A 77 4.75 8.04 7.16
C LYS A 77 5.57 8.73 6.07
N ILE A 78 6.07 7.98 5.09
CA ILE A 78 6.84 8.52 3.96
C ILE A 78 5.96 9.43 3.09
N VAL A 79 4.74 8.98 2.76
CA VAL A 79 3.79 9.79 1.99
C VAL A 79 3.39 11.05 2.76
N ALA A 80 3.19 10.95 4.08
CA ALA A 80 2.90 12.11 4.91
C ALA A 80 4.07 13.11 4.95
N ARG A 81 5.32 12.62 4.98
CA ARG A 81 6.52 13.46 4.88
C ARG A 81 6.60 14.14 3.51
N ALA A 82 6.41 13.40 2.43
CA ALA A 82 6.44 13.91 1.07
C ALA A 82 5.36 14.99 0.81
N LYS A 83 4.17 14.86 1.41
CA LYS A 83 3.10 15.87 1.31
C LYS A 83 3.41 17.17 2.05
N LYS A 84 4.28 17.13 3.06
CA LYS A 84 4.66 18.29 3.87
C LYS A 84 5.96 18.93 3.41
N ALA A 85 6.83 18.15 2.77
CA ALA A 85 8.08 18.63 2.21
C ALA A 85 7.83 19.51 0.98
N GLU A 86 8.78 20.38 0.70
CA GLU A 86 8.80 21.10 -0.58
C GLU A 86 8.93 20.11 -1.73
N ILE A 87 8.16 20.37 -2.79
CA ILE A 87 8.19 19.56 -4.01
C ILE A 87 9.60 19.72 -4.62
N PRO A 88 10.28 18.63 -5.02
CA PRO A 88 11.58 18.73 -5.68
C PRO A 88 11.48 19.59 -6.94
N GLU A 89 12.44 20.49 -7.20
CA GLU A 89 12.44 21.34 -8.40
C GLU A 89 12.31 20.51 -9.69
N ILE A 90 12.98 19.36 -9.75
CA ILE A 90 12.87 18.42 -10.88
C ILE A 90 11.44 17.93 -11.13
N ALA A 91 10.56 17.97 -10.13
CA ALA A 91 9.17 17.58 -10.29
C ALA A 91 8.33 18.69 -10.96
N GLU A 92 8.77 19.95 -10.95
CA GLU A 92 8.06 21.08 -11.58
C GLU A 92 7.92 20.92 -13.09
N GLN A 93 8.75 20.07 -13.73
CA GLN A 93 8.63 19.73 -15.14
C GLN A 93 7.33 18.98 -15.50
N TYR A 94 6.59 18.47 -14.50
CA TYR A 94 5.35 17.72 -14.69
C TYR A 94 4.12 18.55 -14.36
N ASP A 95 3.14 18.61 -15.26
CA ASP A 95 1.88 19.32 -15.01
C ASP A 95 0.96 18.62 -13.98
N GLN A 96 1.15 17.31 -13.77
CA GLN A 96 0.24 16.49 -12.96
C GLN A 96 0.64 16.55 -11.47
N PRO A 97 -0.17 17.13 -10.56
CA PRO A 97 0.22 17.28 -9.15
C PRO A 97 0.47 15.95 -8.44
N LEU A 98 -0.26 14.90 -8.81
CA LEU A 98 -0.05 13.56 -8.27
C LEU A 98 1.26 12.91 -8.77
N LEU A 99 1.72 13.25 -9.97
CA LEU A 99 3.03 12.81 -10.46
C LEU A 99 4.14 13.57 -9.75
N GLN A 100 3.98 14.88 -9.52
CA GLN A 100 4.90 15.67 -8.70
C GLN A 100 5.03 15.08 -7.29
N LEU A 101 3.90 14.75 -6.66
CA LEU A 101 3.88 14.07 -5.37
C LEU A 101 4.57 12.69 -5.43
N LEU A 102 4.43 11.93 -6.52
CA LEU A 102 5.14 10.66 -6.69
C LEU A 102 6.66 10.87 -6.69
N VAL A 103 7.17 11.91 -7.36
CA VAL A 103 8.60 12.26 -7.36
C VAL A 103 9.05 12.58 -5.93
N ALA A 104 8.29 13.40 -5.19
CA ALA A 104 8.58 13.69 -3.79
C ALA A 104 8.58 12.42 -2.91
N VAL A 105 7.62 11.51 -3.11
CA VAL A 105 7.56 10.22 -2.42
C VAL A 105 8.80 9.38 -2.72
N CYS A 106 9.25 9.32 -3.98
CA CYS A 106 10.47 8.60 -4.34
C CYS A 106 11.72 9.19 -3.66
N ARG A 107 11.83 10.51 -3.57
CA ARG A 107 12.92 11.20 -2.85
C ARG A 107 12.93 10.85 -1.37
N GLU A 108 11.79 10.98 -0.70
CA GLU A 108 11.67 10.64 0.73
C GLU A 108 11.94 9.15 0.99
N GLN A 109 11.53 8.29 0.06
CA GLN A 109 11.79 6.86 0.16
C GLN A 109 13.29 6.53 -0.02
N GLN A 110 14.02 7.26 -0.87
CA GLN A 110 15.48 7.17 -0.99
C GLN A 110 16.17 7.69 0.29
N ARG A 111 15.74 8.85 0.82
CA ARG A 111 16.28 9.40 2.08
C ARG A 111 16.14 8.42 3.24
N GLU A 112 14.99 7.76 3.36
CA GLU A 112 14.76 6.73 4.38
C GLU A 112 15.64 5.48 4.18
N SER A 113 16.03 5.18 2.93
CA SER A 113 16.85 4.01 2.59
C SER A 113 18.36 4.32 2.57
N GLY A 114 18.77 5.58 2.72
CA GLY A 114 20.16 6.01 2.58
C GLY A 114 20.70 5.72 1.18
N ASP A 115 21.84 5.00 1.09
CA ASP A 115 22.47 4.61 -0.18
C ASP A 115 21.87 3.34 -0.81
N GLU A 116 21.01 2.64 -0.07
CA GLU A 116 20.39 1.41 -0.53
C GLU A 116 19.22 1.69 -1.49
N PRO A 117 18.99 0.82 -2.50
CA PRO A 117 17.80 0.90 -3.32
C PRO A 117 16.52 0.65 -2.51
N PHE A 118 15.47 1.41 -2.80
CA PHE A 118 14.18 1.26 -2.13
C PHE A 118 13.16 0.48 -2.95
N PHE A 119 12.19 -0.11 -2.28
CA PHE A 119 11.09 -0.82 -2.93
C PHE A 119 9.91 0.10 -3.19
N LEU A 120 9.36 0.06 -4.40
CA LEU A 120 8.08 0.72 -4.70
C LEU A 120 7.33 -0.08 -5.75
N SER A 121 6.08 -0.45 -5.46
CA SER A 121 5.22 -1.18 -6.40
C SER A 121 4.13 -0.26 -6.95
N SER A 122 3.64 -0.56 -8.16
CA SER A 122 2.49 0.18 -8.73
C SER A 122 1.24 0.09 -7.86
N ARG A 123 1.05 -1.02 -7.13
CA ARG A 123 -0.05 -1.18 -6.17
C ARG A 123 0.11 -0.29 -4.94
N THR A 124 1.34 -0.09 -4.47
CA THR A 124 1.64 0.84 -3.37
C THR A 124 1.35 2.27 -3.82
N VAL A 125 1.78 2.65 -5.03
CA VAL A 125 1.46 3.96 -5.60
C VAL A 125 -0.06 4.15 -5.76
N GLU A 126 -0.77 3.15 -6.27
CA GLU A 126 -2.23 3.16 -6.37
C GLU A 126 -2.89 3.39 -5.01
N GLU A 127 -2.46 2.65 -3.98
CA GLU A 127 -3.03 2.76 -2.64
C GLU A 127 -2.83 4.14 -2.00
N TYR A 128 -1.65 4.75 -2.13
CA TYR A 128 -1.32 5.98 -1.41
C TYR A 128 -1.59 7.27 -2.20
N LEU A 129 -1.59 7.21 -3.54
CA LEU A 129 -1.84 8.36 -4.41
C LEU A 129 -3.24 8.32 -5.04
N GLY A 130 -4.00 7.24 -4.86
CA GLY A 130 -5.37 7.15 -5.37
C GLY A 130 -5.49 7.06 -6.89
N VAL A 131 -4.41 6.66 -7.58
CA VAL A 131 -4.38 6.47 -9.03
C VAL A 131 -4.56 4.99 -9.38
N ASN A 132 -5.08 4.66 -10.56
CA ASN A 132 -5.17 3.25 -10.95
C ASN A 132 -3.77 2.62 -11.14
N HIS A 133 -3.64 1.30 -10.94
CA HIS A 133 -2.35 0.60 -11.06
C HIS A 133 -1.67 0.72 -12.43
N VAL A 134 -2.41 0.91 -13.52
CA VAL A 134 -1.86 1.06 -14.88
C VAL A 134 -1.18 2.42 -15.04
N THR A 135 -1.83 3.48 -14.56
CA THR A 135 -1.28 4.83 -14.49
C THR A 135 -0.05 4.85 -13.59
N ALA A 136 -0.11 4.23 -12.41
CA ALA A 136 1.03 4.09 -11.52
C ALA A 136 2.23 3.40 -12.19
N TRP A 137 1.99 2.29 -12.91
CA TRP A 137 3.06 1.60 -13.65
C TRP A 137 3.64 2.47 -14.77
N ARG A 138 2.78 3.18 -15.54
CA ARG A 138 3.22 4.09 -16.60
C ARG A 138 4.07 5.23 -16.04
N TRP A 139 3.65 5.84 -14.93
CA TRP A 139 4.41 6.91 -14.27
C TRP A 139 5.75 6.43 -13.77
N LEU A 140 5.82 5.29 -13.06
CA LEU A 140 7.09 4.72 -12.61
C LEU A 140 8.04 4.41 -13.78
N ARG A 141 7.50 4.02 -14.94
CA ARG A 141 8.28 3.83 -16.17
C ARG A 141 8.71 5.15 -16.80
N GLY A 142 7.85 6.16 -16.83
CA GLY A 142 8.16 7.51 -17.31
C GLY A 142 9.29 8.14 -16.50
N LEU A 143 9.21 8.10 -15.17
CA LEU A 143 10.26 8.57 -14.27
C LEU A 143 11.62 7.87 -14.49
N GLN A 144 11.62 6.62 -14.98
CA GLN A 144 12.87 5.95 -15.38
C GLN A 144 13.42 6.49 -16.70
N HIS A 145 12.55 6.74 -17.67
CA HIS A 145 12.94 7.32 -18.96
C HIS A 145 13.47 8.75 -18.78
N ASP A 146 12.87 9.52 -17.89
CA ASP A 146 13.27 10.90 -17.58
C ASP A 146 14.51 10.95 -16.64
N GLY A 147 15.07 9.79 -16.28
CA GLY A 147 16.29 9.71 -15.47
C GLY A 147 16.11 10.05 -13.99
N ILE A 148 14.87 10.20 -13.50
CA ILE A 148 14.57 10.44 -12.07
C ILE A 148 14.74 9.16 -11.25
N LEU A 149 14.40 8.01 -11.83
CA LEU A 149 14.53 6.71 -11.20
C LEU A 149 15.46 5.78 -11.99
N LYS A 150 16.30 5.03 -11.29
CA LYS A 150 17.02 3.88 -11.84
C LYS A 150 16.46 2.59 -11.29
N LEU A 151 15.96 1.71 -12.15
CA LEU A 151 15.59 0.35 -11.77
C LEU A 151 16.87 -0.45 -11.46
N VAL A 152 17.06 -0.82 -10.19
CA VAL A 152 18.20 -1.62 -9.74
C VAL A 152 17.89 -3.10 -9.80
N GLN A 153 16.66 -3.48 -9.45
CA GLN A 153 16.20 -4.87 -9.52
C GLN A 153 14.75 -4.92 -9.96
N THR A 154 14.47 -5.66 -11.04
CA THR A 154 13.12 -5.93 -11.49
C THR A 154 12.39 -6.84 -10.50
N GLY A 155 11.20 -6.43 -10.07
CA GLY A 155 10.31 -7.29 -9.30
C GLY A 155 9.87 -8.51 -10.11
N THR A 156 9.70 -9.66 -9.46
CA THR A 156 9.19 -10.87 -10.11
C THR A 156 7.83 -11.24 -9.53
N GLN A 157 6.86 -11.52 -10.41
CA GLN A 157 5.55 -11.98 -9.98
C GLN A 157 5.64 -13.36 -9.30
N ALA A 158 6.46 -14.26 -9.83
CA ALA A 158 6.70 -15.59 -9.26
C ALA A 158 7.36 -15.54 -7.86
N GLY A 159 8.12 -14.48 -7.56
CA GLY A 159 8.77 -14.29 -6.27
C GLY A 159 8.02 -13.36 -5.31
N HIS A 160 6.87 -12.80 -5.72
CA HIS A 160 6.17 -11.74 -4.99
C HIS A 160 7.07 -10.55 -4.59
N LYS A 161 8.10 -10.25 -5.39
CA LYS A 161 9.06 -9.18 -5.10
C LYS A 161 8.67 -7.91 -5.83
N ALA A 162 8.62 -6.79 -5.12
CA ALA A 162 8.52 -5.47 -5.74
C ALA A 162 9.84 -5.09 -6.42
N SER A 163 9.76 -4.22 -7.44
CA SER A 163 10.96 -3.63 -8.03
C SER A 163 11.69 -2.74 -7.03
N ARG A 164 13.03 -2.73 -7.14
CA ARG A 164 13.90 -1.83 -6.38
C ARG A 164 14.40 -0.71 -7.27
N TYR A 165 14.32 0.52 -6.77
CA TYR A 165 14.74 1.72 -7.48
C TYR A 165 15.80 2.49 -6.68
N ARG A 166 16.57 3.30 -7.38
CA ARG A 166 17.32 4.42 -6.82
C ARG A 166 16.79 5.73 -7.37
N TYR A 167 16.61 6.72 -6.51
CA TYR A 167 16.34 8.09 -6.93
C TYR A 167 17.66 8.73 -7.39
N LEU A 168 17.66 9.36 -8.56
CA LEU A 168 18.87 9.89 -9.18
C LEU A 168 18.94 11.42 -9.19
N ALA A 169 17.83 12.11 -8.92
CA ALA A 169 17.84 13.57 -8.80
C ALA A 169 18.43 14.00 -7.45
N GLU A 170 18.72 15.29 -7.30
CA GLU A 170 19.25 15.83 -6.05
C GLU A 170 18.28 15.57 -4.87
N LEU A 171 18.86 15.15 -3.75
CA LEU A 171 18.13 14.65 -2.59
C LEU A 171 17.63 15.75 -1.67
#